data_AF-A0A0N4WF11-F1
#
_entry.id   AF-A0A0N4WF11-F1
#
_cell.length_a   1.000
_cell.length_b   1.000
_cell.length_c   1.000
_cell.angle_alpha   90.00
_cell.angle_beta   90.00
_cell.angle_gamma   90.00
#
_symmetry.space_group_name_H-M   'P 1'
#
loop_
_entity.id
_entity.type
_entity.pdbx_description
1 polymer ?
#
loop_
_entity_poly.entity_id
_entity_poly.type
_entity_poly.pdbx_seq_one_letter_code
_entity_poly.pdbx_strand_id
1 'polypeptide(L)'
;MSLFGKIFGGKKQEVAPSTQDAIQKLRETEEMLIKKQDFLEKKIKDEVATAVKHGTKNKRLALHALGRKKQFEKQLNHIDGVLQTIEFQREALENASTNAEVLQVMGGASKALKAAHNNMDIDQVHDLMEDIAEQQEVANEIAEAISNPVGFDRAIDDEELLRELEQLEQVFKTHFTVLELDKQLLDVQPTPVVLPDAPSTDLPASSKAKPAKTTDHDKDLEDLEMWANA
;
A
#
# COMPACT_ATOMS: atom_id res chain seq x y z
N MET A 1 -67.51 24.34 17.67
CA MET A 1 -66.04 24.47 17.81
C MET A 1 -65.62 23.48 18.89
N SER A 2 -64.74 22.51 18.74
CA SER A 2 -63.86 22.08 17.66
C SER A 2 -63.69 20.57 17.86
N LEU A 3 -64.18 19.78 16.91
CA LEU A 3 -63.97 18.33 16.81
C LEU A 3 -63.09 18.12 15.58
N PHE A 4 -61.78 18.38 15.70
CA PHE A 4 -60.80 17.90 14.75
C PHE A 4 -59.64 17.30 15.53
N GLY A 5 -59.69 15.96 15.57
CA GLY A 5 -58.81 15.14 16.37
C GLY A 5 -57.37 15.18 15.90
N LYS A 6 -56.49 14.99 16.88
CA LYS A 6 -55.30 14.14 16.82
C LYS A 6 -54.92 13.71 15.41
N ILE A 7 -54.21 14.60 14.70
CA ILE A 7 -53.36 14.19 13.59
C ILE A 7 -52.14 13.56 14.24
N PHE A 8 -52.25 12.25 14.37
CA PHE A 8 -51.30 11.30 14.91
C PHE A 8 -50.07 11.24 13.98
N GLY A 9 -49.19 12.23 14.12
CA GLY A 9 -47.94 12.35 13.37
C GLY A 9 -46.75 12.13 14.29
N GLY A 10 -46.65 10.95 14.88
CA GLY A 10 -45.39 10.50 15.48
C GLY A 10 -44.35 10.48 14.37
N LYS A 11 -43.48 11.49 14.32
CA LYS A 11 -42.23 11.39 13.56
C LYS A 11 -41.55 10.13 14.07
N LYS A 12 -41.52 9.07 13.26
CA LYS A 12 -40.56 7.99 13.42
C LYS A 12 -39.22 8.71 13.57
N GLN A 13 -38.66 8.64 14.77
CA GLN A 13 -37.31 9.07 15.03
C GLN A 13 -36.48 8.21 14.08
N GLU A 14 -36.04 8.80 12.96
CA GLU A 14 -35.14 8.11 12.04
C GLU A 14 -33.95 7.72 12.88
N VAL A 15 -33.82 6.41 13.11
CA VAL A 15 -32.67 5.85 13.81
C VAL A 15 -31.49 6.34 12.99
N ALA A 16 -30.62 7.14 13.61
CA ALA A 16 -29.43 7.63 12.95
C ALA A 16 -28.72 6.41 12.33
N PRO A 17 -28.33 6.47 11.05
CA PRO A 17 -27.69 5.34 10.39
C PRO A 17 -26.53 4.87 11.25
N SER A 18 -26.39 3.57 11.42
CA SER A 18 -25.28 3.05 12.22
C SER A 18 -23.96 3.45 11.56
N THR A 19 -22.90 3.57 12.34
CA THR A 19 -21.55 3.86 11.83
C THR A 19 -21.15 2.84 10.75
N GLN A 20 -21.52 1.56 10.93
CA GLN A 20 -21.31 0.51 9.94
C GLN A 20 -22.10 0.74 8.64
N ASP A 21 -23.37 1.14 8.71
CA ASP A 21 -24.17 1.45 7.51
C ASP A 21 -23.57 2.64 6.74
N ALA A 22 -23.04 3.64 7.45
CA ALA A 22 -22.39 4.79 6.84
C ALA A 22 -21.09 4.39 6.13
N ILE A 23 -20.24 3.58 6.77
CA ILE A 23 -19.01 3.03 6.17
C ILE A 23 -19.34 2.22 4.91
N GLN A 24 -20.36 1.36 4.97
CA GLN A 24 -20.76 0.55 3.82
C GLN A 24 -21.21 1.42 2.63
N LYS A 25 -22.03 2.45 2.87
CA LYS A 25 -22.45 3.38 1.83
C LYS A 25 -21.29 4.18 1.23
N LEU A 26 -20.30 4.55 2.04
CA LEU A 26 -19.10 5.22 1.54
C LEU A 26 -18.32 4.29 0.60
N ARG A 27 -18.13 3.01 0.96
CA ARG A 27 -17.49 2.00 0.10
C ARG A 27 -18.23 1.77 -1.22
N GLU A 28 -19.55 1.67 -1.17
CA GLU A 28 -20.37 1.54 -2.40
C GLU A 28 -20.25 2.77 -3.31
N THR A 29 -20.19 3.97 -2.70
CA THR A 29 -20.05 5.22 -3.44
C THR A 29 -18.67 5.33 -4.06
N GLU A 30 -17.62 4.97 -3.32
CA GLU A 30 -16.24 4.88 -3.81
C GLU A 30 -16.12 3.92 -5.00
N GLU A 31 -16.65 2.70 -4.91
CA GLU A 31 -16.63 1.73 -6.02
C GLU A 31 -17.33 2.27 -7.28
N MET A 32 -18.45 2.98 -7.10
CA MET A 32 -19.17 3.64 -8.19
C MET A 32 -18.35 4.78 -8.82
N LEU A 33 -17.63 5.56 -8.01
CA LEU A 33 -16.76 6.63 -8.48
C LEU A 33 -15.53 6.09 -9.23
N ILE A 34 -14.92 5.00 -8.75
CA ILE A 34 -13.81 4.31 -9.45
C ILE A 34 -14.27 3.83 -10.83
N LYS A 35 -15.43 3.16 -10.92
CA LYS A 35 -15.99 2.74 -12.23
C LYS A 35 -16.24 3.93 -13.17
N LYS A 36 -16.61 5.08 -12.62
CA LYS A 36 -16.82 6.32 -13.39
C LYS A 36 -15.48 6.93 -13.84
N GLN A 37 -14.45 6.86 -13.00
CA GLN A 37 -13.08 7.25 -13.32
C GLN A 37 -12.57 6.43 -14.52
N ASP A 38 -12.62 5.10 -14.45
CA ASP A 38 -12.24 4.18 -15.54
C ASP A 38 -12.95 4.49 -16.86
N PHE A 39 -14.26 4.77 -16.77
CA PHE A 39 -15.05 5.13 -17.93
C PHE A 39 -14.57 6.44 -18.57
N LEU A 40 -14.30 7.47 -17.76
CA LEU A 40 -13.82 8.76 -18.24
C LEU A 40 -12.41 8.65 -18.81
N GLU A 41 -11.52 7.89 -18.20
CA GLU A 41 -10.18 7.61 -18.75
C GLU A 41 -10.26 6.95 -20.13
N LYS A 42 -11.15 5.96 -20.29
CA LYS A 42 -11.38 5.33 -21.59
C LYS A 42 -11.89 6.34 -22.62
N LYS A 43 -12.82 7.22 -22.24
CA LYS A 43 -13.31 8.29 -23.12
C LYS A 43 -12.21 9.28 -23.50
N ILE A 44 -11.33 9.64 -22.56
CA ILE A 44 -10.17 10.48 -22.84
C ILE A 44 -9.27 9.81 -23.88
N LYS A 45 -8.95 8.52 -23.70
CA LYS A 45 -8.14 7.73 -24.66
C LYS A 45 -8.77 7.71 -26.06
N ASP A 46 -10.09 7.50 -26.16
CA ASP A 46 -10.83 7.50 -27.43
C ASP A 46 -10.77 8.87 -28.15
N GLU A 47 -10.94 9.97 -27.40
CA GLU A 47 -10.87 11.33 -27.96
C GLU A 47 -9.45 11.70 -28.39
N VAL A 48 -8.43 11.27 -27.64
CA VAL A 48 -7.02 11.42 -28.03
C VAL A 48 -6.75 10.69 -29.34
N ALA A 49 -7.18 9.43 -29.46
CA ALA A 49 -7.02 8.65 -30.70
C ALA A 49 -7.72 9.32 -31.89
N THR A 50 -8.92 9.87 -31.67
CA THR A 50 -9.68 10.62 -32.68
C THR A 50 -8.96 11.90 -33.09
N ALA A 51 -8.42 12.66 -32.14
CA ALA A 51 -7.65 13.87 -32.41
C ALA A 51 -6.38 13.57 -33.22
N VAL A 52 -5.64 12.51 -32.88
CA VAL A 52 -4.43 12.09 -33.60
C VAL A 52 -4.78 11.65 -35.03
N LYS A 53 -5.82 10.82 -35.20
CA LYS A 53 -6.25 10.31 -36.51
C LYS A 53 -6.68 11.41 -37.48
N HIS A 54 -7.34 12.46 -36.97
CA HIS A 54 -7.89 13.53 -37.79
C HIS A 54 -7.05 14.81 -37.78
N GLY A 55 -5.97 14.90 -36.99
CA GLY A 55 -5.16 16.11 -36.84
C GLY A 55 -4.56 16.64 -38.14
N THR A 56 -4.15 15.75 -39.04
CA THR A 56 -3.55 16.12 -40.33
C THR A 56 -4.56 16.30 -41.47
N LYS A 57 -5.73 15.63 -41.38
CA LYS A 57 -6.74 15.59 -42.46
C LYS A 57 -7.93 16.52 -42.21
N ASN A 58 -8.32 16.72 -40.95
CA ASN A 58 -9.48 17.51 -40.56
C ASN A 58 -9.26 18.18 -39.20
N LYS A 59 -8.58 19.34 -39.24
CA LYS A 59 -8.22 20.14 -38.06
C LYS A 59 -9.42 20.54 -37.21
N ARG A 60 -10.59 20.81 -37.80
CA ARG A 60 -11.81 21.18 -37.07
C ARG A 60 -12.32 20.02 -36.21
N LEU A 61 -12.36 18.81 -36.76
CA LEU A 61 -12.79 17.61 -36.03
C LEU A 61 -11.80 17.28 -34.89
N ALA A 62 -10.50 17.41 -35.14
CA ALA A 62 -9.48 17.22 -34.12
C ALA A 62 -9.59 18.23 -32.96
N LEU A 63 -9.86 19.51 -33.25
CA LEU A 63 -10.11 20.53 -32.22
C LEU A 63 -11.34 20.23 -31.37
N HIS A 64 -12.44 19.74 -31.97
CA HIS A 64 -13.61 19.32 -31.21
C HIS A 64 -13.33 18.11 -30.30
N ALA A 65 -12.54 17.14 -30.77
CA ALA A 65 -12.12 15.99 -29.96
C ALA A 65 -11.26 16.43 -28.77
N LEU A 66 -10.30 17.34 -28.98
CA LEU A 66 -9.50 17.92 -27.90
C LEU A 66 -10.34 18.73 -26.89
N GLY A 67 -11.39 19.43 -27.36
CA GLY A 67 -12.35 20.11 -26.49
C GLY A 67 -13.08 19.13 -25.56
N ARG A 68 -13.57 18.01 -26.11
CA ARG A 68 -14.23 16.94 -25.32
C ARG A 68 -13.26 16.27 -24.36
N LYS A 69 -12.02 15.97 -24.80
CA LYS A 69 -10.94 15.47 -23.94
C LYS A 69 -10.78 16.36 -22.70
N LYS A 70 -10.61 17.66 -22.89
CA LYS A 70 -10.39 18.61 -21.79
C LYS A 70 -11.59 18.68 -20.83
N GLN A 71 -12.81 18.51 -21.33
CA GLN A 71 -14.00 18.42 -20.50
C GLN A 71 -14.01 17.14 -19.64
N PHE A 72 -13.66 15.99 -20.23
CA PHE A 72 -13.56 14.73 -19.50
C PHE A 72 -12.44 14.77 -18.45
N GLU A 73 -11.28 15.36 -18.75
CA GLU A 73 -10.20 15.57 -17.77
C GLU A 73 -10.64 16.42 -16.58
N LYS A 74 -11.41 17.48 -16.83
CA LYS A 74 -11.97 18.29 -15.73
C LYS A 74 -12.95 17.48 -14.86
N GLN A 75 -13.73 16.59 -15.46
CA GLN A 75 -14.62 15.70 -14.72
C GLN A 75 -13.84 14.64 -13.93
N LEU A 76 -12.75 14.12 -14.50
CA LEU A 76 -11.85 13.17 -13.86
C LEU A 76 -11.23 13.77 -12.59
N ASN A 77 -10.58 14.93 -12.72
CA ASN A 77 -9.98 15.64 -11.59
C ASN A 77 -10.99 15.97 -10.48
N HIS A 78 -12.25 16.26 -10.85
CA HIS A 78 -13.30 16.48 -9.85
C HIS A 78 -13.65 15.18 -9.11
N ILE A 79 -13.76 14.06 -9.82
CA ILE A 79 -14.02 12.75 -9.21
C ILE A 79 -12.87 12.35 -8.30
N ASP A 80 -11.62 12.58 -8.70
CA ASP A 80 -10.44 12.26 -7.89
C ASP A 80 -10.48 12.99 -6.54
N GLY A 81 -10.80 14.29 -6.55
CA GLY A 81 -10.94 15.06 -5.30
C GLY A 81 -12.12 14.61 -4.43
N VAL A 82 -13.23 14.18 -5.05
CA VAL A 82 -14.37 13.60 -4.32
C VAL A 82 -14.01 12.25 -3.72
N LEU A 83 -13.26 11.42 -4.45
CA LEU A 83 -12.78 10.11 -3.99
C LEU A 83 -11.91 10.26 -2.74
N GLN A 84 -10.91 11.15 -2.79
CA GLN A 84 -10.05 11.48 -1.64
C GLN A 84 -10.85 11.92 -0.42
N THR A 85 -11.90 12.72 -0.64
CA THR A 85 -12.78 13.17 0.46
C THR A 85 -13.55 12.00 1.08
N ILE A 86 -14.04 11.06 0.25
CA ILE A 86 -14.78 9.88 0.71
C ILE A 86 -13.86 8.91 1.46
N GLU A 87 -12.64 8.69 0.96
CA GLU A 87 -11.63 7.85 1.60
C GLU A 87 -11.29 8.40 3.00
N PHE A 88 -11.01 9.70 3.10
CA PHE A 88 -10.75 10.36 4.38
C PHE A 88 -11.92 10.23 5.35
N GLN A 89 -13.15 10.43 4.89
CA GLN A 89 -14.35 10.28 5.72
C GLN A 89 -14.58 8.83 6.19
N ARG A 90 -14.31 7.86 5.32
CA ARG A 90 -14.42 6.44 5.64
C ARG A 90 -13.42 6.06 6.73
N GLU A 91 -12.16 6.44 6.56
CA GLU A 91 -11.10 6.19 7.55
C GLU A 91 -11.41 6.85 8.89
N ALA A 92 -11.88 8.10 8.90
CA ALA A 92 -12.29 8.78 10.12
C ALA A 92 -13.43 8.04 10.85
N LEU A 93 -14.40 7.51 10.11
CA LEU A 93 -15.51 6.72 10.68
C LEU A 93 -15.05 5.35 11.18
N GLU A 94 -14.14 4.69 10.48
CA GLU A 94 -13.53 3.42 10.91
C GLU A 94 -12.77 3.59 12.22
N ASN A 95 -11.91 4.62 12.30
CA ASN A 95 -11.19 4.98 13.53
C ASN A 95 -12.14 5.31 14.68
N ALA A 96 -13.20 6.09 14.41
CA ALA A 96 -14.21 6.42 15.43
C ALA A 96 -14.96 5.16 15.91
N SER A 97 -15.25 4.22 15.00
CA SER A 97 -15.91 2.95 15.34
C SER A 97 -15.02 2.10 16.24
N THR A 98 -13.74 1.94 15.90
CA THR A 98 -12.78 1.18 16.71
C THR A 98 -12.60 1.82 18.09
N ASN A 99 -12.47 3.14 18.17
CA ASN A 99 -12.35 3.84 19.45
C ASN A 99 -13.61 3.66 20.32
N ALA A 100 -14.79 3.69 19.72
CA ALA A 100 -16.04 3.43 20.44
C ALA A 100 -16.11 2.00 20.98
N GLU A 101 -15.65 1.01 20.20
CA GLU A 101 -15.58 -0.38 20.63
C GLU A 101 -14.60 -0.58 21.79
N VAL A 102 -13.40 0.01 21.71
CA VAL A 102 -12.41 0.00 22.81
C VAL A 102 -13.01 0.58 24.08
N LEU A 103 -13.65 1.75 24.00
CA LEU A 103 -14.32 2.37 25.16
C LEU A 103 -15.44 1.49 25.74
N GLN A 104 -16.20 0.80 24.89
CA GLN A 104 -17.24 -0.12 25.34
C GLN A 104 -16.64 -1.32 26.09
N VAL A 105 -15.54 -1.90 25.58
CA VAL A 105 -14.82 -3.00 26.24
C VAL A 105 -14.24 -2.55 27.58
N MET A 106 -13.58 -1.39 27.62
CA MET A 106 -13.04 -0.81 28.85
C MET A 106 -14.14 -0.54 29.89
N GLY A 107 -15.29 -0.02 29.45
CA GLY A 107 -16.44 0.19 30.32
C GLY A 107 -17.02 -1.12 30.87
N GLY A 108 -17.02 -2.20 30.09
CA GLY A 108 -17.39 -3.54 30.53
C GLY A 108 -16.39 -4.12 31.54
N ALA A 109 -15.10 -4.02 31.24
CA ALA A 109 -14.01 -4.47 32.11
C ALA A 109 -14.02 -3.73 33.46
N SER A 110 -14.21 -2.40 33.46
CA SER A 110 -14.33 -1.59 34.68
C SER A 110 -15.53 -2.03 35.54
N LYS A 111 -16.69 -2.32 34.93
CA LYS A 111 -17.86 -2.85 35.64
C LYS A 111 -17.59 -4.23 36.24
N ALA A 112 -16.90 -5.11 35.51
CA ALA A 112 -16.52 -6.43 35.99
C ALA A 112 -15.53 -6.36 37.14
N LEU A 113 -14.50 -5.52 37.04
CA LEU A 113 -13.56 -5.21 38.13
C LEU A 113 -14.31 -4.72 39.37
N LYS A 114 -15.21 -3.74 39.22
CA LYS A 114 -16.02 -3.24 40.34
C LYS A 114 -16.88 -4.32 40.99
N ALA A 115 -17.45 -5.23 40.21
CA ALA A 115 -18.22 -6.36 40.73
C ALA A 115 -17.34 -7.38 41.47
N ALA A 116 -16.12 -7.64 40.99
CA ALA A 116 -15.15 -8.50 41.67
C ALA A 116 -14.63 -7.88 42.98
N HIS A 117 -14.46 -6.56 43.04
CA HIS A 117 -13.98 -5.83 44.22
C HIS A 117 -15.08 -5.51 45.25
N ASN A 118 -16.36 -5.74 44.93
CA ASN A 118 -17.49 -5.50 45.84
C ASN A 118 -17.48 -6.41 47.10
N ASN A 119 -16.51 -7.33 47.19
CA ASN A 119 -16.33 -8.30 48.27
C ASN A 119 -14.93 -8.22 48.94
N MET A 120 -14.14 -7.17 48.65
CA MET A 120 -12.87 -6.86 49.33
C MET A 120 -13.12 -5.95 50.54
N ASP A 121 -12.50 -6.30 51.67
CA ASP A 121 -12.59 -5.57 52.93
C ASP A 121 -12.04 -4.14 52.76
N ILE A 122 -12.65 -3.16 53.44
CA ILE A 122 -12.43 -1.72 53.22
C ILE A 122 -10.97 -1.29 53.37
N ASP A 123 -10.19 -2.02 54.17
CA ASP A 123 -8.77 -1.76 54.37
C ASP A 123 -7.90 -2.19 53.16
N GLN A 124 -8.31 -3.22 52.41
CA GLN A 124 -7.63 -3.61 51.16
C GLN A 124 -8.00 -2.71 49.97
N VAL A 125 -9.07 -1.93 50.10
CA VAL A 125 -9.50 -0.95 49.08
C VAL A 125 -8.59 0.27 49.09
N HIS A 126 -7.97 0.64 50.22
CA HIS A 126 -7.06 1.79 50.28
C HIS A 126 -5.74 1.50 49.56
N ASP A 127 -5.11 0.34 49.85
CA ASP A 127 -3.89 -0.10 49.16
C ASP A 127 -4.17 -0.31 47.65
N LEU A 128 -5.34 -0.85 47.31
CA LEU A 128 -5.74 -1.01 45.91
C LEU A 128 -6.07 0.33 45.23
N MET A 129 -6.61 1.33 45.93
CA MET A 129 -6.84 2.66 45.34
C MET A 129 -5.52 3.38 45.06
N GLU A 130 -4.48 3.12 45.86
CA GLU A 130 -3.13 3.61 45.64
C GLU A 130 -2.48 2.91 44.43
N ASP A 131 -2.58 1.57 44.34
CA ASP A 131 -2.14 0.79 43.18
C ASP A 131 -2.93 1.13 41.90
N ILE A 132 -4.24 1.39 41.99
CA ILE A 132 -5.09 1.81 40.86
C ILE A 132 -4.74 3.23 40.44
N ALA A 133 -4.44 4.14 41.36
CA ALA A 133 -4.01 5.48 41.00
C ALA A 133 -2.68 5.44 40.24
N GLU A 134 -1.72 4.65 40.73
CA GLU A 134 -0.43 4.44 40.08
C GLU A 134 -0.59 3.75 38.72
N GLN A 135 -1.44 2.72 38.61
CA GLN A 135 -1.72 2.05 37.32
C GLN A 135 -2.59 2.87 36.36
N GLN A 136 -3.45 3.77 36.86
CA GLN A 136 -4.23 4.70 36.04
C GLN A 136 -3.30 5.77 35.46
N GLU A 137 -2.27 6.18 36.20
CA GLU A 137 -1.21 7.07 35.74
C GLU A 137 -0.37 6.37 34.66
N VAL A 138 0.03 5.11 34.86
CA VAL A 138 0.71 4.29 33.84
C VAL A 138 -0.19 4.02 32.63
N ALA A 139 -1.48 3.75 32.82
CA ALA A 139 -2.42 3.51 31.73
C ALA A 139 -2.70 4.79 30.94
N ASN A 140 -2.73 5.95 31.60
CA ASN A 140 -2.80 7.25 30.93
C ASN A 140 -1.48 7.56 30.22
N GLU A 141 -0.32 7.23 30.79
CA GLU A 141 0.99 7.38 30.15
C GLU A 141 1.11 6.46 28.92
N ILE A 142 0.58 5.24 28.99
CA ILE A 142 0.48 4.32 27.85
C ILE A 142 -0.53 4.82 26.83
N ALA A 143 -1.71 5.27 27.26
CA ALA A 143 -2.73 5.82 26.37
C ALA A 143 -2.27 7.12 25.70
N GLU A 144 -1.48 7.94 26.38
CA GLU A 144 -0.83 9.13 25.86
C GLU A 144 0.35 8.75 24.95
N ALA A 145 1.14 7.73 25.27
CA ALA A 145 2.19 7.20 24.38
C ALA A 145 1.63 6.50 23.13
N ILE A 146 0.40 5.97 23.19
CA ILE A 146 -0.29 5.34 22.04
C ILE A 146 -1.08 6.39 21.23
N SER A 147 -1.77 7.32 21.90
CA SER A 147 -2.59 8.36 21.25
C SER A 147 -1.77 9.56 20.78
N ASN A 148 -0.63 9.79 21.41
CA ASN A 148 0.40 10.72 21.01
C ASN A 148 1.72 9.93 20.91
N PRO A 149 1.88 9.06 19.89
CA PRO A 149 3.14 8.39 19.66
C PRO A 149 4.18 9.49 19.58
N VAL A 150 5.12 9.50 20.52
CA VAL A 150 6.22 10.46 20.52
C VAL A 150 6.98 10.24 19.21
N GLY A 151 6.60 10.99 18.17
CA GLY A 151 6.99 10.71 16.79
C GLY A 151 5.93 10.94 15.70
N PHE A 152 4.62 10.99 16.00
CA PHE A 152 3.56 11.22 14.98
C PHE A 152 3.20 12.70 14.80
N ASP A 153 3.54 13.56 15.78
CA ASP A 153 3.46 15.03 15.66
C ASP A 153 4.80 15.64 15.17
N ARG A 154 5.76 14.81 14.77
CA ARG A 154 6.65 15.22 13.69
C ARG A 154 5.75 15.26 12.48
N ALA A 155 5.24 16.46 12.16
CA ALA A 155 4.69 16.80 10.86
C ALA A 155 5.40 15.92 9.84
N ILE A 156 4.67 14.98 9.23
CA ILE A 156 5.23 14.08 8.25
C ILE A 156 5.98 14.98 7.29
N ASP A 157 7.31 14.87 7.31
CA ASP A 157 8.15 15.81 6.60
C ASP A 157 7.94 15.51 5.12
N ASP A 158 7.29 16.42 4.41
CA ASP A 158 7.04 16.27 2.97
C ASP A 158 8.36 15.95 2.24
N GLU A 159 9.51 16.40 2.77
CA GLU A 159 10.85 16.09 2.27
C GLU A 159 11.25 14.62 2.48
N GLU A 160 10.90 14.00 3.61
CA GLU A 160 11.15 12.57 3.87
C GLU A 160 10.23 11.68 3.03
N LEU A 161 8.95 12.07 2.85
CA LEU A 161 8.04 11.39 1.94
C LEU A 161 8.49 11.47 0.48
N LEU A 162 8.96 12.65 0.04
CA LEU A 162 9.54 12.84 -1.29
C LEU A 162 10.77 11.95 -1.49
N ARG A 163 11.63 11.85 -0.47
CA ARG A 163 12.81 10.98 -0.49
C ARG A 163 12.43 9.51 -0.59
N GLU A 164 11.43 9.07 0.18
CA GLU A 164 10.92 7.70 0.14
C GLU A 164 10.28 7.38 -1.22
N LEU A 165 9.50 8.31 -1.77
CA LEU A 165 8.91 8.20 -3.11
C LEU A 165 9.99 8.08 -4.20
N GLU A 166 11.03 8.93 -4.15
CA GLU A 166 12.14 8.87 -5.11
C GLU A 166 12.88 7.53 -5.02
N GLN A 167 13.06 7.01 -3.81
CA GLN A 167 13.69 5.71 -3.58
C GLN A 167 12.82 4.56 -4.13
N LEU A 168 11.51 4.59 -3.91
CA LEU A 168 10.56 3.63 -4.49
C LEU A 168 10.53 3.70 -6.02
N GLU A 169 10.54 4.90 -6.61
CA GLU A 169 10.64 5.09 -8.05
C GLU A 169 11.94 4.53 -8.61
N GLN A 170 13.06 4.72 -7.90
CA GLN A 170 14.36 4.21 -8.34
C GLN A 170 14.43 2.69 -8.23
N VAL A 171 13.85 2.10 -7.18
CA VAL A 171 13.68 0.64 -7.06
C VAL A 171 12.79 0.11 -8.18
N PHE A 172 11.69 0.78 -8.52
CA PHE A 172 10.84 0.38 -9.63
C PHE A 172 11.55 0.51 -10.98
N LYS A 173 12.26 1.61 -11.23
CA LYS A 173 13.06 1.83 -12.45
C LYS A 173 14.15 0.79 -12.58
N THR A 174 14.90 0.51 -11.52
CA THR A 174 15.95 -0.53 -11.53
C THR A 174 15.36 -1.91 -11.71
N HIS A 175 14.23 -2.22 -11.08
CA HIS A 175 13.52 -3.49 -11.31
C HIS A 175 13.05 -3.61 -12.76
N PHE A 176 12.50 -2.53 -13.32
CA PHE A 176 12.09 -2.47 -14.72
C PHE A 176 13.28 -2.60 -15.69
N THR A 177 14.40 -1.93 -15.44
CA THR A 177 15.60 -2.07 -16.29
C THR A 177 16.24 -3.44 -16.17
N VAL A 178 16.22 -4.07 -15.00
CA VAL A 178 16.69 -5.45 -14.84
C VAL A 178 15.78 -6.40 -15.62
N LEU A 179 14.46 -6.23 -15.57
CA LEU A 179 13.52 -7.01 -16.38
C LEU A 179 13.72 -6.79 -17.90
N GLU A 180 13.99 -5.56 -18.33
CA GLU A 180 14.29 -5.27 -19.74
C GLU A 180 15.64 -5.86 -20.18
N LEU A 181 16.66 -5.79 -19.32
CA LEU A 181 17.98 -6.38 -19.58
C LEU A 181 17.89 -7.91 -19.62
N ASP A 182 17.15 -8.53 -18.71
CA ASP A 182 16.97 -9.98 -18.67
C ASP A 182 16.23 -10.47 -19.93
N LYS A 183 15.20 -9.72 -20.35
CA LYS A 183 14.51 -9.95 -21.62
C LYS A 183 15.42 -9.78 -22.83
N GLN A 184 16.31 -8.78 -22.83
CA GLN A 184 17.29 -8.58 -23.89
C GLN A 184 18.36 -9.69 -23.89
N LEU A 185 18.81 -10.15 -22.73
CA LEU A 185 19.79 -11.24 -22.59
C LEU A 185 19.21 -12.57 -23.09
N LEU A 186 17.92 -12.82 -22.84
CA LEU A 186 17.17 -13.95 -23.37
C LEU A 186 17.00 -13.89 -24.91
N ASP A 187 17.03 -12.69 -25.50
CA ASP A 187 16.91 -12.47 -26.96
C ASP A 187 18.29 -12.40 -27.68
N VAL A 188 19.41 -12.44 -26.95
CA VAL A 188 20.74 -12.58 -27.55
C VAL A 188 20.94 -14.03 -28.00
N GLN A 189 20.72 -14.28 -29.29
CA GLN A 189 21.13 -15.51 -29.96
C GLN A 189 22.64 -15.77 -29.73
N PRO A 190 23.07 -17.02 -29.48
CA PRO A 190 24.48 -17.34 -29.29
C PRO A 190 25.26 -16.93 -30.54
N THR A 191 26.12 -15.93 -30.40
CA THR A 191 27.09 -15.60 -31.45
C THR A 191 28.06 -16.78 -31.55
N PRO A 192 28.36 -17.27 -32.78
CA PRO A 192 29.33 -18.33 -32.93
C PRO A 192 30.70 -17.80 -32.49
N VAL A 193 31.18 -18.29 -31.35
CA VAL A 193 32.54 -18.02 -30.87
C VAL A 193 33.49 -18.69 -31.85
N VAL A 194 34.07 -17.92 -32.77
CA VAL A 194 35.21 -18.37 -33.57
C VAL A 194 36.43 -18.27 -32.67
N LEU A 195 36.76 -19.38 -32.01
CA LEU A 195 38.04 -19.54 -31.34
C LEU A 195 39.15 -19.48 -32.41
N PRO A 196 40.24 -18.72 -32.20
CA PRO A 196 41.35 -18.70 -33.13
C PRO A 196 41.99 -20.10 -33.21
N ASP A 197 42.16 -20.60 -34.43
CA ASP A 197 42.77 -21.92 -34.67
C ASP A 197 44.17 -21.99 -34.05
N ALA A 198 44.38 -23.03 -33.24
CA ALA A 198 45.69 -23.33 -32.70
C ALA A 198 46.66 -23.73 -33.83
N PRO A 199 47.91 -23.24 -33.82
CA PRO A 199 48.85 -23.50 -34.91
C PRO A 199 49.21 -24.99 -34.97
N SER A 200 48.72 -25.68 -36.00
CA SER A 200 49.10 -27.06 -36.30
C SER A 200 50.48 -27.07 -36.97
N THR A 201 51.52 -27.20 -36.15
CA THR A 201 52.86 -27.59 -36.61
C THR A 201 53.13 -29.00 -36.13
N ASP A 202 53.01 -29.97 -37.04
CA ASP A 202 53.44 -31.35 -36.80
C ASP A 202 54.97 -31.38 -36.74
N LEU A 203 55.51 -31.76 -35.58
CA LEU A 203 56.92 -32.14 -35.42
C LEU A 203 57.03 -33.50 -34.72
N PRO A 204 58.05 -34.31 -35.09
CA PRO A 204 57.96 -35.77 -35.05
C PRO A 204 58.27 -36.39 -33.69
N ALA A 205 57.93 -37.69 -33.62
CA ALA A 205 57.79 -38.56 -32.47
C ALA A 205 58.94 -38.64 -31.43
N SER A 206 58.50 -38.63 -30.16
CA SER A 206 58.97 -39.38 -28.97
C SER A 206 60.47 -39.43 -28.62
N SER A 207 60.84 -38.79 -27.50
CA SER A 207 61.66 -39.44 -26.47
C SER A 207 61.55 -38.79 -25.07
N LYS A 208 61.20 -39.64 -24.08
CA LYS A 208 61.55 -39.68 -22.65
C LYS A 208 61.72 -38.39 -21.79
N ALA A 209 60.82 -38.32 -20.80
CA ALA A 209 61.07 -38.30 -19.33
C ALA A 209 60.99 -36.99 -18.50
N LYS A 210 60.09 -37.11 -17.49
CA LYS A 210 59.98 -36.49 -16.14
C LYS A 210 59.12 -35.23 -15.93
N PRO A 211 58.42 -35.17 -14.77
CA PRO A 211 57.09 -34.59 -14.64
C PRO A 211 57.14 -33.15 -14.12
N ALA A 212 56.30 -32.28 -14.67
CA ALA A 212 56.18 -30.90 -14.21
C ALA A 212 54.77 -30.65 -13.67
N LYS A 213 54.71 -30.57 -12.33
CA LYS A 213 53.84 -29.73 -11.49
C LYS A 213 52.39 -29.55 -11.93
N THR A 214 51.51 -30.26 -11.22
CA THR A 214 50.13 -29.89 -10.94
C THR A 214 50.10 -28.43 -10.47
N THR A 215 49.38 -27.59 -11.21
CA THR A 215 49.05 -26.22 -10.84
C THR A 215 48.11 -26.22 -9.65
N ASP A 216 48.29 -25.26 -8.74
CA ASP A 216 47.53 -25.05 -7.49
C ASP A 216 46.00 -25.14 -7.68
N HIS A 217 45.54 -24.73 -8.86
CA HIS A 217 44.13 -24.69 -9.25
C HIS A 217 43.42 -26.06 -9.31
N ASP A 218 44.15 -27.17 -9.52
CA ASP A 218 43.52 -28.49 -9.57
C ASP A 218 43.19 -29.01 -8.16
N LYS A 219 43.94 -28.58 -7.14
CA LYS A 219 43.69 -28.99 -5.74
C LYS A 219 42.51 -28.26 -5.14
N ASP A 220 42.36 -26.98 -5.45
CA ASP A 220 41.20 -26.19 -5.00
C ASP A 220 39.88 -26.75 -5.59
N LEU A 221 39.94 -27.31 -6.80
CA LEU A 221 38.79 -27.95 -7.44
C LEU A 221 38.43 -29.29 -6.78
N GLU A 222 39.43 -30.13 -6.47
CA GLU A 222 39.21 -31.40 -5.78
C GLU A 222 38.67 -31.20 -4.35
N ASP A 223 39.15 -30.19 -3.62
CA ASP A 223 38.66 -29.88 -2.27
C ASP A 223 37.19 -29.42 -2.27
N LEU A 224 36.76 -28.70 -3.31
CA LEU A 224 35.36 -28.31 -3.50
C LEU A 224 34.46 -29.50 -3.87
N GLU A 225 34.95 -30.42 -4.72
CA GLU A 225 34.21 -31.64 -5.08
C GLU A 225 34.04 -32.58 -3.89
N MET A 226 35.02 -32.64 -2.99
CA MET A 226 34.93 -33.44 -1.76
C MET A 226 33.95 -32.85 -0.73
N TRP A 227 33.86 -31.52 -0.62
CA TRP A 227 32.89 -30.87 0.27
C TRP A 227 31.45 -31.04 -0.22
N ALA A 228 31.22 -30.99 -1.54
CA ALA A 228 29.89 -31.13 -2.12
C ALA A 228 29.30 -32.55 -2.03
N ASN A 229 30.16 -33.56 -1.84
CA ASN A 229 29.77 -34.97 -1.81
C ASN A 229 29.83 -35.60 -0.40
N ALA A 230 30.05 -34.81 0.66
CA ALA A 230 30.01 -35.22 2.06
C ALA A 230 28.70 -34.79 2.73
#